data_AF-A0A2M8Q6S4-F1
#
_entry.id   AF-A0A2M8Q6S4-F1
#
_cell.length_a   1.000
_cell.length_b   1.000
_cell.length_c   1.000
_cell.angle_alpha   90.00
_cell.angle_beta   90.00
_cell.angle_gamma   90.00
#
_symmetry.space_group_name_H-M   'P 1'
#
loop_
_entity.id
_entity.type
_entity.pdbx_description
1 polymer ?
#
loop_
_entity_poly.entity_id
_entity_poly.type
_entity_poly.pdbx_seq_one_letter_code
_entity_poly.pdbx_strand_id
1 'polypeptide(L)'
;IDVLWIGTRRTKRRSRLLDKVMGELAAYGKRVLIVDGSGGPVYGEARTLLLNRAKIMLNLLPTWYDSALAYRWPLAAANRALLVTEDSLPHAPEFLPGEHYVAAPASQLTPTILDYLEHPEKREPIVE
;
A
#
# COMPACT_ATOMS: atom_id res chain seq x y z
N ILE A 1 -8.93 -9.12 -2.39
CA ILE A 1 -8.87 -7.70 -1.98
C ILE A 1 -8.02 -7.03 -3.04
N ASP A 2 -8.56 -6.04 -3.74
CA ASP A 2 -7.78 -5.39 -4.78
C ASP A 2 -6.74 -4.45 -4.13
N VAL A 3 -7.15 -3.69 -3.11
CA VAL A 3 -6.25 -2.80 -2.36
C VAL A 3 -6.49 -2.91 -0.86
N LEU A 4 -5.42 -3.13 -0.11
CA LEU A 4 -5.42 -3.25 1.35
C LEU A 4 -4.59 -2.14 1.97
N TRP A 5 -5.12 -1.48 3.00
CA TRP A 5 -4.35 -0.61 3.88
C TRP A 5 -4.48 -1.08 5.33
N ILE A 6 -3.35 -1.23 6.02
CA ILE A 6 -3.29 -1.61 7.44
C ILE A 6 -2.50 -0.55 8.20
N GLY A 7 -3.03 0.00 9.29
CA GLY A 7 -2.27 0.86 10.20
C GLY A 7 -3.13 1.88 10.91
N THR A 8 -2.54 2.71 11.76
CA THR A 8 -3.31 3.78 12.42
C THR A 8 -3.31 5.03 11.58
N ARG A 9 -4.39 5.81 11.52
CA ARG A 9 -4.42 7.05 10.70
C ARG A 9 -3.43 8.13 11.16
N ARG A 10 -3.24 8.31 12.48
CA ARG A 10 -2.32 9.24 13.19
C ARG A 10 -2.42 10.74 12.84
N THR A 11 -2.54 11.14 11.57
CA THR A 11 -2.54 12.55 11.15
C THR A 11 -3.75 12.86 10.25
N LYS A 12 -4.23 14.11 10.30
CA LYS A 12 -5.34 14.57 9.43
C LYS A 12 -4.99 14.44 7.94
N ARG A 13 -3.73 14.69 7.56
CA ARG A 13 -3.24 14.54 6.19
C ARG A 13 -3.42 13.10 5.70
N ARG A 14 -2.89 12.14 6.46
CA ARG A 14 -2.96 10.72 6.09
C ARG A 14 -4.40 10.21 6.10
N SER A 15 -5.24 10.63 7.05
CA SER A 15 -6.67 10.33 7.02
C SER A 15 -7.33 10.78 5.72
N ARG A 16 -7.18 12.06 5.37
CA ARG A 16 -7.78 12.63 4.15
C ARG A 16 -7.27 11.94 2.89
N LEU A 17 -5.98 11.67 2.82
CA LEU A 17 -5.37 10.99 1.67
C LEU A 17 -5.86 9.54 1.56
N LEU A 18 -5.95 8.81 2.68
CA LEU A 18 -6.49 7.47 2.72
C LEU A 18 -7.95 7.44 2.24
N ASP A 19 -8.79 8.32 2.78
CA ASP A 19 -10.20 8.38 2.41
C ASP A 19 -10.38 8.76 0.94
N LYS A 20 -9.57 9.69 0.43
CA LYS A 20 -9.53 10.06 -0.98
C LYS A 20 -9.16 8.87 -1.86
N VAL A 21 -7.99 8.27 -1.66
CA VAL A 21 -7.48 7.19 -2.51
C VAL A 21 -8.40 5.97 -2.47
N MET A 22 -8.81 5.54 -1.28
CA MET A 22 -9.67 4.36 -1.12
C MET A 22 -11.09 4.62 -1.64
N GLY A 23 -11.62 5.83 -1.47
CA GLY A 23 -12.92 6.23 -2.01
C GLY A 23 -12.92 6.30 -3.54
N GLU A 24 -11.88 6.88 -4.14
CA GLU A 24 -11.72 6.91 -5.60
C GLU A 24 -11.62 5.49 -6.17
N LEU A 25 -10.76 4.63 -5.60
CA LEU A 25 -10.62 3.24 -6.03
C LEU A 25 -11.93 2.45 -5.93
N ALA A 26 -12.70 2.67 -4.86
CA ALA A 26 -14.03 2.08 -4.71
C ALA A 26 -15.03 2.59 -5.76
N ALA A 27 -14.97 3.88 -6.12
CA ALA A 27 -15.79 4.46 -7.19
C ALA A 27 -15.46 3.86 -8.57
N TYR A 28 -14.22 3.41 -8.79
CA TYR A 28 -13.81 2.60 -9.95
C TYR A 28 -14.15 1.10 -9.82
N GLY A 29 -14.96 0.72 -8.83
CA GLY A 29 -15.41 -0.66 -8.62
C GLY A 29 -14.36 -1.60 -8.03
N LYS A 30 -13.22 -1.09 -7.53
CA LYS A 30 -12.18 -1.94 -6.94
C LYS A 30 -12.56 -2.30 -5.48
N ARG A 31 -12.28 -3.53 -5.05
CA ARG A 31 -12.55 -3.98 -3.67
C ARG A 31 -11.44 -3.52 -2.74
N VAL A 32 -11.72 -2.48 -1.96
CA VAL A 32 -10.78 -1.89 -1.01
C VAL A 32 -11.03 -2.38 0.42
N LEU A 33 -9.98 -2.49 1.23
CA LEU A 33 -10.09 -2.81 2.66
C LEU A 33 -9.18 -1.91 3.50
N ILE A 34 -9.76 -1.26 4.51
CA ILE A 34 -9.05 -0.46 5.51
C ILE A 34 -9.08 -1.20 6.84
N VAL A 35 -7.91 -1.47 7.40
CA VAL A 35 -7.75 -2.02 8.75
C VAL A 35 -7.04 -0.96 9.59
N ASP A 36 -7.82 -0.10 10.24
CA ASP A 36 -7.30 1.09 10.92
C ASP A 36 -7.04 0.95 12.42
N GLY A 37 -7.29 -0.26 12.95
CA GLY A 37 -7.13 -0.60 14.37
C GLY A 37 -8.38 -0.32 15.21
N SER A 38 -9.46 0.22 14.65
CA SER A 38 -10.73 0.42 15.37
C SER A 38 -11.35 -0.88 15.89
N GLY A 39 -11.17 -1.98 15.16
CA GLY A 39 -11.54 -3.34 15.59
C GLY A 39 -10.46 -4.07 16.40
N GLY A 40 -9.45 -3.36 16.89
CA GLY A 40 -8.23 -3.95 17.47
C GLY A 40 -7.11 -4.16 16.45
N PRO A 41 -5.89 -4.45 16.90
CA PRO A 41 -4.75 -4.61 16.01
C PRO A 41 -4.76 -5.97 15.31
N VAL A 42 -4.29 -6.01 14.05
CA VAL A 42 -4.19 -7.24 13.27
C VAL A 42 -2.72 -7.66 13.15
N TYR A 43 -2.40 -8.82 13.73
CA TYR A 43 -1.04 -9.38 13.79
C TYR A 43 -1.00 -10.84 13.35
N GLY A 44 0.22 -11.37 13.20
CA GLY A 44 0.46 -12.79 12.94
C GLY A 44 -0.34 -13.33 11.75
N GLU A 45 -0.94 -14.49 11.93
CA GLU A 45 -1.71 -15.20 10.92
C GLU A 45 -2.87 -14.37 10.34
N ALA A 46 -3.60 -13.62 11.17
CA ALA A 46 -4.68 -12.77 10.70
C ALA A 46 -4.18 -11.70 9.71
N ARG A 47 -2.99 -11.14 9.93
CA ARG A 47 -2.35 -10.20 8.99
C ARG A 47 -1.92 -10.90 7.71
N THR A 48 -1.30 -12.07 7.83
CA THR A 48 -0.87 -12.91 6.70
C THR A 48 -2.05 -13.28 5.80
N LEU A 49 -3.17 -13.70 6.38
CA LEU A 49 -4.39 -14.04 5.62
C LEU A 49 -4.94 -12.85 4.82
N LEU A 50 -4.88 -11.63 5.38
CA LEU A 50 -5.30 -10.43 4.65
C LEU A 50 -4.33 -10.10 3.51
N LEU A 51 -3.01 -10.15 3.78
CA LEU A 51 -1.97 -9.84 2.80
C LEU A 51 -1.97 -10.84 1.63
N ASN A 52 -2.06 -12.14 1.91
CA ASN A 52 -2.16 -13.18 0.87
C ASN A 52 -3.40 -13.03 -0.04
N ARG A 53 -4.45 -12.36 0.44
CA ARG A 53 -5.67 -12.08 -0.34
C ARG A 53 -5.63 -10.73 -1.04
N ALA A 54 -4.63 -9.88 -0.76
CA ALA A 54 -4.48 -8.56 -1.32
C ALA A 54 -3.58 -8.57 -2.56
N LYS A 55 -4.02 -7.94 -3.65
CA LYS A 55 -3.17 -7.71 -4.81
C LYS A 55 -2.14 -6.62 -4.54
N ILE A 56 -2.61 -5.54 -3.91
CA ILE A 56 -1.81 -4.35 -3.56
C ILE A 56 -1.97 -4.04 -2.07
N MET A 57 -0.85 -3.78 -1.41
CA MET A 57 -0.77 -3.14 -0.11
C MET A 57 -0.43 -1.65 -0.31
N LEU A 58 -1.31 -0.76 0.13
CA LEU A 58 -1.07 0.67 0.11
C LEU A 58 -0.31 1.11 1.37
N ASN A 59 0.77 1.87 1.19
CA ASN A 59 1.47 2.57 2.25
C ASN A 59 1.33 4.09 2.10
N LEU A 60 0.94 4.75 3.19
CA LEU A 60 0.82 6.20 3.27
C LEU A 60 1.64 6.73 4.44
N LEU A 61 2.41 7.77 4.17
CA LEU A 61 3.34 8.34 5.13
C LEU A 61 2.56 9.25 6.10
N PRO A 62 2.79 9.14 7.42
CA PRO A 62 2.22 10.07 8.40
C PRO A 62 2.85 11.47 8.26
N THR A 63 4.14 11.53 7.93
CA THR A 63 4.97 12.73 7.69
C THR A 63 5.90 12.48 6.51
N TRP A 64 6.42 13.54 5.87
CA TRP A 64 7.24 13.44 4.65
C TRP A 64 8.61 12.76 4.86
N TYR A 65 9.11 12.72 6.10
CA TYR A 65 10.40 12.14 6.49
C TYR A 65 10.25 10.77 7.17
N ASP A 66 9.11 10.10 6.99
CA ASP A 66 8.85 8.81 7.62
C ASP A 66 9.58 7.66 6.89
N SER A 67 10.10 6.70 7.64
CA SER A 67 10.87 5.56 7.14
C SER A 67 10.08 4.24 7.12
N ALA A 68 8.74 4.29 7.12
CA ALA A 68 7.89 3.11 7.17
C ALA A 68 8.16 2.09 6.07
N LEU A 69 8.70 2.51 4.92
CA LEU A 69 9.00 1.62 3.79
C LEU A 69 9.75 0.35 4.24
N ALA A 70 10.80 0.50 5.05
CA ALA A 70 11.63 -0.62 5.52
C ALA A 70 10.86 -1.65 6.35
N TYR A 71 9.76 -1.24 7.00
CA TYR A 71 8.91 -2.13 7.78
C TYR A 71 7.71 -2.67 6.98
N ARG A 72 7.34 -1.99 5.89
CA ARG A 72 6.16 -2.32 5.08
C ARG A 72 6.50 -3.25 3.94
N TRP A 73 7.63 -3.03 3.28
CA TRP A 73 8.04 -3.83 2.14
C TRP A 73 8.23 -5.31 2.48
N PRO A 74 8.92 -5.72 3.56
CA PRO A 74 9.07 -7.14 3.88
C PRO A 74 7.73 -7.85 4.10
N LEU A 75 6.72 -7.14 4.65
CA LEU A 75 5.38 -7.68 4.84
C LEU A 75 4.68 -7.91 3.50
N ALA A 76 4.77 -6.96 2.57
CA ALA A 76 4.15 -7.06 1.26
C ALA A 76 4.83 -8.16 0.42
N ALA A 77 6.16 -8.13 0.34
CA ALA A 77 6.99 -9.07 -0.41
C ALA A 77 6.78 -10.52 0.06
N ALA A 78 6.81 -10.78 1.37
CA ALA A 78 6.60 -12.12 1.91
C ALA A 78 5.21 -12.73 1.61
N ASN A 79 4.25 -11.91 1.20
CA ASN A 79 2.86 -12.32 0.92
C ASN A 79 2.45 -12.08 -0.55
N ARG A 80 3.42 -11.81 -1.44
CA ARG A 80 3.21 -11.54 -2.88
C ARG A 80 2.17 -10.43 -3.16
N ALA A 81 2.06 -9.49 -2.23
CA ALA A 81 1.27 -8.28 -2.40
C ALA A 81 2.19 -7.18 -2.90
N LEU A 82 1.79 -6.47 -3.96
CA LEU A 82 2.56 -5.34 -4.45
C LEU A 82 2.48 -4.19 -3.45
N LEU A 83 3.62 -3.70 -2.96
CA LEU A 83 3.64 -2.48 -2.16
C LEU A 83 3.57 -1.26 -3.09
N VAL A 84 2.52 -0.45 -2.94
CA VAL A 84 2.44 0.89 -3.53
C VAL A 84 2.53 1.92 -2.41
N THR A 85 3.43 2.90 -2.52
CA THR A 85 3.69 3.90 -1.49
C THR A 85 3.73 5.31 -2.06
N GLU A 86 3.42 6.30 -1.21
CA GLU A 86 3.82 7.69 -1.48
C GLU A 86 5.34 7.78 -1.66
N ASP A 87 5.78 8.73 -2.50
CA ASP A 87 7.18 9.15 -2.55
C ASP A 87 7.68 9.50 -1.14
N SER A 88 8.86 8.97 -0.81
CA SER A 88 9.53 9.15 0.48
C SER A 88 10.98 9.50 0.27
N LEU A 89 11.62 10.05 1.30
CA LEU A 89 13.08 10.20 1.31
C LEU A 89 13.74 8.82 1.22
N PRO A 90 14.96 8.71 0.65
CA PRO A 90 15.66 7.44 0.48
C PRO A 90 16.26 6.94 1.80
N HIS A 91 15.41 6.63 2.78
CA HIS A 91 15.80 6.10 4.08
C HIS A 91 16.22 4.62 4.04
N ALA A 92 15.88 3.93 2.95
CA ALA A 92 16.27 2.55 2.66
C ALA A 92 16.69 2.44 1.19
N PRO A 93 17.85 3.00 0.81
CA PRO A 93 18.31 3.06 -0.58
C PRO A 93 18.54 1.69 -1.23
N GLU A 94 18.64 0.63 -0.43
CA GLU A 94 18.68 -0.76 -0.88
C GLU A 94 17.37 -1.23 -1.53
N PHE A 95 16.23 -0.59 -1.22
CA PHE A 95 14.96 -0.88 -1.86
C PHE A 95 14.77 0.04 -3.06
N LEU A 96 14.87 -0.56 -4.24
CA LEU A 96 14.70 0.11 -5.52
C LEU A 96 13.21 0.18 -5.95
N PRO A 97 12.67 1.38 -6.25
CA PRO A 97 11.33 1.52 -6.82
C PRO A 97 11.31 0.96 -8.26
N GLY A 98 10.22 0.28 -8.61
CA GLY A 98 10.06 -0.46 -9.87
C GLY A 98 10.58 -1.89 -9.81
N GLU A 99 11.42 -2.23 -8.83
CA GLU A 99 11.97 -3.59 -8.65
C GLU A 99 11.42 -4.26 -7.40
N HIS A 100 11.32 -3.53 -6.29
CA HIS A 100 10.87 -4.06 -5.00
C HIS A 100 9.47 -3.56 -4.61
N TYR A 101 9.15 -2.33 -5.02
CA TYR A 101 7.89 -1.65 -4.70
C TYR A 101 7.61 -0.57 -5.74
N VAL A 102 6.42 0.04 -5.69
CA VAL A 102 6.05 1.15 -6.56
C VAL A 102 5.91 2.42 -5.73
N ALA A 103 6.60 3.48 -6.14
CA ALA A 103 6.48 4.82 -5.58
C ALA A 103 5.65 5.70 -6.51
N ALA A 104 4.80 6.54 -5.95
CA ALA A 104 4.14 7.61 -6.70
C ALA A 104 3.87 8.84 -5.83
N PRO A 105 3.80 10.04 -6.43
CA PRO A 105 3.30 11.22 -5.74
C PRO A 105 1.89 10.97 -5.18
N ALA A 106 1.54 11.63 -4.07
CA ALA A 106 0.21 11.48 -3.44
C ALA A 106 -0.97 11.76 -4.40
N SER A 107 -0.78 12.63 -5.39
CA SER A 107 -1.76 12.93 -6.43
C SER A 107 -1.91 11.83 -7.49
N GLN A 108 -0.92 10.95 -7.63
CA GLN A 108 -0.84 9.89 -8.64
C GLN A 108 -1.06 8.49 -8.07
N LEU A 109 -1.28 8.35 -6.76
CA LEU A 109 -1.51 7.04 -6.13
C LEU A 109 -2.69 6.29 -6.77
N THR A 110 -3.86 6.92 -6.89
CA THR A 110 -5.05 6.29 -7.48
C THR A 110 -4.81 5.79 -8.92
N PRO A 111 -4.39 6.64 -9.89
CA PRO A 111 -4.15 6.18 -11.25
C PRO A 111 -3.03 5.12 -11.33
N THR A 112 -1.99 5.24 -10.51
CA THR A 112 -0.92 4.21 -10.44
C THR A 112 -1.48 2.87 -9.97
N ILE A 113 -2.28 2.87 -8.91
CA ILE A 113 -2.88 1.64 -8.38
C ILE A 113 -3.83 1.01 -9.42
N LEU A 114 -4.63 1.82 -10.12
CA LEU A 114 -5.52 1.33 -11.18
C LEU A 114 -4.72 0.68 -12.31
N ASP A 115 -3.64 1.31 -12.76
CA ASP A 115 -2.76 0.80 -13.81
C ASP A 115 -2.21 -0.59 -13.45
N TYR A 116 -1.66 -0.77 -12.25
CA TYR A 116 -1.14 -2.07 -11.79
C TYR A 116 -2.24 -3.12 -11.52
N LEU A 117 -3.49 -2.71 -11.26
CA LEU A 117 -4.62 -3.63 -11.14
C LEU A 117 -5.12 -4.12 -12.50
N GLU A 118 -4.95 -3.32 -13.55
CA GLU A 118 -5.42 -3.59 -14.91
C GLU A 118 -4.35 -4.27 -15.78
N HIS A 119 -3.08 -4.14 -15.40
CA HIS A 119 -1.92 -4.69 -16.09
C HIS A 119 -1.11 -5.62 -15.18
N PRO A 120 -1.57 -6.86 -14.92
CA PRO A 120 -0.87 -7.83 -14.08
C PRO A 120 0.59 -8.07 -14.47
N GLU A 121 0.90 -7.97 -15.76
CA GLU A 121 2.25 -8.13 -16.32
C GLU A 121 3.26 -7.09 -15.81
N LYS A 122 2.78 -5.91 -15.38
CA LYS A 122 3.64 -4.91 -14.72
C LYS A 122 3.93 -5.28 -13.27
N ARG A 123 3.00 -5.98 -12.63
CA ARG A 123 3.05 -6.34 -11.20
C ARG A 123 3.87 -7.61 -10.96
N GLU A 124 3.64 -8.64 -11.78
CA GLU A 124 4.27 -9.96 -11.68
C GLU A 124 5.79 -9.91 -11.43
N PRO A 125 6.61 -9.20 -12.22
CA PRO A 125 8.06 -9.17 -12.01
C PRO A 125 8.52 -8.52 -10.69
N ILE A 126 7.63 -7.83 -9.98
CA ILE A 126 7.93 -7.16 -8.69
C ILE A 126 7.61 -8.10 -7.51
N VAL A 127 6.69 -9.05 -7.69
CA VAL A 127 6.12 -9.84 -6.58
C VAL A 127 6.34 -11.35 -6.70
N GLU A 128 6.87 -11.83 -7.83
CA GLU A 128 7.22 -13.24 -8.10
C GLU A 128 8.73 -13.47 -8.14
#